data_AF-A0A5K1GAY7-F1
#
_entry.id   AF-A0A5K1GAY7-F1
#
_cell.length_a   1.000
_cell.length_b   1.000
_cell.length_c   1.000
_cell.angle_alpha   90.00
_cell.angle_beta   90.00
_cell.angle_gamma   90.00
#
_symmetry.space_group_name_H-M   'P 1'
#
loop_
_entity.id
_entity.type
_entity.pdbx_description
1 polymer ?
#
loop_
_entity_poly.entity_id
_entity_poly.type
_entity_poly.pdbx_seq_one_letter_code
_entity_poly.pdbx_strand_id
1 'polypeptide(L)' 'LQDLRPQTHCFSLKQIKKATKDFDHENKIGEGGFGPVYK' A
#
# COMPACT_ATOMS: atom_id res chain seq x y z
N LEU A 1 -19.38 24.57 -6.91
CA LEU A 1 -18.61 23.88 -5.86
C LEU A 1 -18.03 22.62 -6.47
N GLN A 2 -16.70 22.43 -6.42
CA GLN A 2 -16.09 21.19 -6.89
C GLN A 2 -16.43 20.06 -5.91
N ASP A 3 -16.94 18.97 -6.46
CA ASP A 3 -17.46 17.80 -5.76
C ASP A 3 -16.30 17.09 -5.02
N LEU A 4 -16.22 17.24 -3.69
CA LEU A 4 -15.20 16.67 -2.80
C LEU A 4 -15.42 15.16 -2.55
N ARG A 5 -15.69 14.39 -3.61
CA ARG A 5 -15.72 12.94 -3.49
C ARG A 5 -14.29 12.45 -3.16
N PRO A 6 -14.09 11.69 -2.07
CA PRO A 6 -12.82 11.04 -1.83
C PRO A 6 -12.48 10.19 -3.06
N GLN A 7 -11.38 10.51 -3.74
CA GLN A 7 -10.90 9.70 -4.84
C GLN A 7 -10.30 8.42 -4.29
N THR A 8 -11.14 7.39 -4.10
CA THR A 8 -10.66 6.05 -3.80
C THR A 8 -9.97 5.49 -5.02
N HIS A 9 -8.65 5.30 -4.93
CA HIS A 9 -7.88 4.60 -5.96
C HIS A 9 -7.84 3.10 -5.67
N CYS A 10 -8.24 2.31 -6.65
CA CYS A 10 -8.11 0.86 -6.62
C CYS A 10 -6.74 0.46 -7.20
N PHE A 11 -5.97 -0.31 -6.43
CA PHE A 11 -4.71 -0.90 -6.88
C PHE A 11 -4.86 -2.41 -6.99
N SER A 12 -4.41 -2.98 -8.11
CA SER A 12 -4.26 -4.42 -8.26
C SER A 12 -3.13 -4.94 -7.37
N LEU A 13 -3.18 -6.22 -6.99
CA LEU A 13 -2.10 -6.87 -6.25
C LEU A 13 -0.75 -6.79 -7.00
N LYS A 14 -0.78 -6.82 -8.34
CA LYS A 14 0.42 -6.66 -9.18
C LYS A 14 1.07 -5.27 -9.02
N GLN A 15 0.26 -4.22 -8.90
CA GLN A 15 0.77 -2.86 -8.63
C GLN A 15 1.36 -2.78 -7.23
N ILE A 16 0.69 -3.34 -6.22
CA ILE A 16 1.18 -3.37 -4.84
C ILE A 16 2.52 -4.12 -4.76
N LYS A 17 2.60 -5.34 -5.32
CA LYS A 17 3.85 -6.10 -5.41
C LYS A 17 4.97 -5.31 -6.08
N LYS A 18 4.67 -4.61 -7.18
CA LYS A 18 5.69 -3.80 -7.86
C LYS A 18 6.19 -2.65 -6.97
N ALA A 19 5.29 -1.98 -6.24
CA ALA A 19 5.65 -0.87 -5.35
C ALA A 19 6.50 -1.33 -4.16
N THR A 20 6.19 -2.48 -3.57
CA THR A 20 6.89 -2.99 -2.37
C THR A 20 8.08 -3.90 -2.69
N LYS A 21 8.47 -4.03 -3.97
CA LYS A 21 9.49 -5.00 -4.45
C LYS A 21 9.15 -6.44 -4.01
N ASP A 22 7.89 -6.81 -4.22
CA ASP A 22 7.27 -8.08 -3.82
C ASP A 22 7.29 -8.33 -2.31
N PHE A 23 6.98 -7.29 -1.52
CA PHE A 23 6.99 -7.32 -0.05
C PHE A 23 8.39 -7.65 0.52
N ASP A 24 9.43 -7.08 -0.09
CA ASP A 24 10.81 -7.23 0.36
C ASP A 24 10.95 -6.79 1.83
N HIS A 25 11.69 -7.57 2.62
CA HIS A 25 11.93 -7.26 4.01
C HIS A 25 12.66 -5.92 4.19
N GLU A 26 13.53 -5.53 3.24
CA GLU A 26 14.20 -4.22 3.25
C GLU A 26 13.24 -3.04 3.17
N ASN A 27 12.02 -3.27 2.66
CA ASN A 27 10.97 -2.25 2.55
C ASN A 27 9.98 -2.28 3.71
N LYS A 28 10.08 -3.24 4.62
CA LYS A 28 9.23 -3.30 5.82
C LYS A 28 9.61 -2.18 6.79
N ILE A 29 8.64 -1.36 7.17
CA ILE A 29 8.82 -0.24 8.10
C ILE A 29 8.27 -0.52 9.49
N GLY A 30 7.49 -1.59 9.67
CA GLY A 30 6.96 -1.99 10.96
C GLY A 30 6.08 -3.23 10.89
N GLU A 31 5.69 -3.74 12.05
CA GLU A 31 4.70 -4.80 12.23
C GLU A 31 3.95 -4.58 13.54
N GLY A 32 2.64 -4.82 13.50
CA GLY A 32 1.79 -4.83 14.69
C GLY A 32 0.82 -6.00 14.65
N GLY A 33 -0.18 -6.01 15.54
CA GLY A 33 -1.16 -7.10 15.64
C GLY A 33 -2.02 -7.34 14.39
N PHE A 34 -1.94 -6.43 13.40
CA PHE A 34 -2.66 -6.51 12.12
C PHE A 34 -1.75 -6.85 10.93
N GLY A 35 -0.46 -7.12 11.19
CA GLY A 35 0.51 -7.53 10.17
C GLY A 35 1.58 -6.46 9.84
N PRO A 36 2.42 -6.74 8.82
CA PRO A 36 3.54 -5.88 8.42
C PRO A 36 3.10 -4.68 7.57
N VAL A 37 3.85 -3.59 7.67
CA VAL A 37 3.70 -2.38 6.84
C VAL A 37 4.97 -2.19 6.00
N TYR A 38 4.80 -1.88 4.71
CA TYR A 38 5.89 -1.65 3.76
C TYR A 38 5.82 -0.22 3.22
N LYS A 39 6.98 0.38 2.95
CA LYS A 39 7.10 1.68 2.27
C LYS A 39 6.84 1.57 0.76
#